data_AF-I9N4Q6-F1
#
_entry.id   AF-I9N4Q6-F1
#
_cell.length_a   1.000
_cell.length_b   1.000
_cell.length_c   1.000
_cell.angle_alpha   90.00
_cell.angle_beta   90.00
_cell.angle_gamma   90.00
#
_symmetry.space_group_name_H-M   'P 1'
#
loop_
_entity.id
_entity.type
_entity.pdbx_description
1 polymer ?
#
loop_
_entity_poly.entity_id
_entity_poly.type
_entity_poly.pdbx_seq_one_letter_code
_entity_poly.pdbx_strand_id
1 'polypeptide(L)'
;MRWRFPAVNDMTPQLDRCSRGHRPQALYGAISIISCPTCGEKITVETSPLFSDNARQREHEAWRAVLAWNERRSHLSAGGLRLKPAGP
;
A
#
# COMPACT_ATOMS: atom_id res chain seq x y z
N MET A 1 -25.23 19.66 16.20
CA MET A 1 -24.39 19.04 15.15
C MET A 1 -23.79 17.76 15.72
N ARG A 2 -24.18 16.59 15.19
CA ARG A 2 -23.73 15.29 15.70
C ARG A 2 -22.53 14.84 14.87
N TRP A 3 -21.33 15.10 15.36
CA TRP A 3 -20.09 14.59 14.79
C TRP A 3 -20.14 13.06 14.82
N ARG A 4 -20.34 12.44 13.65
CA ARG A 4 -20.08 11.01 13.46
C ARG A 4 -18.61 10.90 13.05
N PHE A 5 -17.75 10.54 13.99
CA PHE A 5 -16.45 10.00 13.63
C PHE A 5 -16.71 8.67 12.91
N PRO A 6 -16.21 8.45 11.68
CA PRO A 6 -16.20 7.11 11.12
C PRO A 6 -15.41 6.24 12.10
N ALA A 7 -16.02 5.15 12.57
CA ALA A 7 -15.31 4.15 13.33
C ALA A 7 -14.25 3.53 12.41
N VAL A 8 -13.05 4.12 12.36
CA VAL A 8 -11.89 3.49 11.73
C VAL A 8 -11.41 2.43 12.72
N ASN A 9 -12.12 1.30 12.74
CA ASN A 9 -11.64 0.07 13.33
C ASN A 9 -11.39 -0.96 12.22
N ASP A 10 -10.85 -0.51 11.09
CA ASP A 10 -10.37 -1.39 10.04
C ASP A 10 -8.91 -1.72 10.33
N MET A 11 -8.66 -2.62 11.29
CA MET A 11 -7.35 -3.25 11.48
C MET A 11 -6.96 -4.18 10.30
N THR A 12 -7.72 -4.14 9.20
CA THR A 12 -7.42 -4.90 7.98
C THR A 12 -6.75 -3.99 6.96
N PRO A 13 -5.59 -4.36 6.42
CA PRO A 13 -4.89 -3.54 5.44
C PRO A 13 -5.72 -3.40 4.15
N GLN A 14 -6.04 -2.15 3.78
CA GLN A 14 -6.83 -1.83 2.58
C GLN A 14 -5.92 -1.39 1.42
N LEU A 15 -6.08 -2.04 0.27
CA LEU A 15 -5.36 -1.71 -0.96
C LEU A 15 -6.06 -0.58 -1.72
N ASP A 16 -5.30 0.48 -1.99
CA ASP A 16 -5.75 1.52 -2.91
C ASP A 16 -5.92 0.98 -4.34
N ARG A 17 -6.79 1.63 -5.11
CA ARG A 17 -6.93 1.32 -6.53
C ARG A 17 -5.66 1.73 -7.28
N CYS A 18 -5.37 1.02 -8.37
CA CYS A 18 -4.24 1.37 -9.26
C CYS A 18 -4.43 2.75 -9.90
N SER A 19 -3.43 3.23 -10.65
CA SER A 19 -3.52 4.54 -11.34
C SER A 19 -4.74 4.70 -12.26
N ARG A 20 -5.25 3.57 -12.78
CA ARG A 20 -6.43 3.52 -13.66
C ARG A 20 -7.75 3.22 -12.93
N GLY A 21 -7.73 3.19 -11.60
CA GLY A 21 -8.94 2.96 -10.80
C GLY A 21 -9.39 1.49 -10.69
N HIS A 22 -8.58 0.53 -11.17
CA HIS A 22 -8.87 -0.89 -11.03
C HIS A 22 -8.41 -1.42 -9.67
N ARG A 23 -9.04 -2.51 -9.23
CA ARG A 23 -8.68 -3.20 -7.99
C ARG A 23 -7.45 -4.08 -8.22
N PRO A 24 -6.34 -3.87 -7.49
CA PRO A 24 -5.17 -4.74 -7.58
C PRO A 24 -5.45 -6.09 -6.89
N GLN A 25 -4.64 -7.09 -7.25
CA GLN A 25 -4.57 -8.40 -6.62
C GLN A 25 -3.28 -8.50 -5.80
N ALA A 26 -3.31 -9.25 -4.71
CA ALA A 26 -2.19 -9.39 -3.79
C ALA A 26 -1.92 -10.85 -3.43
N LEU A 27 -0.64 -11.19 -3.36
CA LEU A 27 -0.11 -12.42 -2.79
C LEU A 27 0.82 -12.02 -1.65
N TYR A 28 0.50 -12.46 -0.43
CA TYR A 28 1.28 -12.10 0.76
C TYR A 28 2.24 -13.23 1.16
N GLY A 29 3.41 -12.83 1.63
CA GLY A 29 4.52 -13.70 2.03
C GLY A 29 5.78 -12.93 2.31
N ALA A 30 6.83 -13.66 2.69
CA ALA A 30 8.19 -13.14 2.80
C ALA A 30 8.59 -12.34 1.55
N ILE A 31 8.12 -12.79 0.38
CA ILE A 31 8.08 -11.99 -0.85
C ILE A 31 6.61 -11.77 -1.20
N SER A 32 6.13 -10.56 -0.93
CA SER A 32 4.76 -10.15 -1.25
C SER A 32 4.71 -9.49 -2.63
N ILE A 33 3.68 -9.79 -3.40
CA ILE A 33 3.46 -9.25 -4.75
C ILE A 33 2.08 -8.61 -4.80
N ILE A 34 2.03 -7.34 -5.18
CA ILE A 34 0.77 -6.66 -5.50
C ILE A 34 0.82 -6.25 -6.96
N SER A 35 -0.20 -6.59 -7.72
CA SER A 35 -0.28 -6.27 -9.14
C SER A 35 -1.70 -5.99 -9.61
N CYS A 36 -1.83 -5.09 -10.59
CA CYS A 36 -3.08 -4.86 -11.27
C CYS A 36 -3.07 -5.59 -12.63
N PRO A 37 -3.92 -6.60 -12.85
CA PRO A 37 -3.92 -7.36 -14.09
C PRO A 37 -4.35 -6.53 -15.31
N THR A 38 -5.08 -5.45 -15.09
CA THR A 38 -5.63 -4.61 -16.18
C THR A 38 -4.64 -3.54 -16.67
N CYS A 39 -3.89 -2.89 -15.77
CA CYS A 39 -2.95 -1.83 -16.15
C CYS A 39 -1.48 -2.26 -16.15
N GLY A 40 -1.16 -3.45 -15.62
CA GLY A 40 0.20 -3.98 -15.55
C GLY A 40 1.06 -3.40 -14.42
N GLU A 41 0.52 -2.51 -13.58
CA GLU A 41 1.23 -2.04 -12.39
C GLU A 41 1.55 -3.21 -11.45
N LYS A 42 2.80 -3.26 -10.97
CA LYS A 42 3.28 -4.29 -10.06
C LYS A 42 4.27 -3.71 -9.07
N ILE A 43 4.22 -4.17 -7.82
CA ILE A 43 5.30 -4.06 -6.85
C ILE A 43 5.64 -5.45 -6.30
N THR A 44 6.88 -5.58 -5.84
CA THR A 44 7.36 -6.73 -5.09
C THR A 44 7.98 -6.19 -3.80
N VAL A 45 7.60 -6.75 -2.66
CA VAL A 45 8.04 -6.29 -1.34
C VAL A 45 8.60 -7.49 -0.60
N GLU A 46 9.89 -7.46 -0.33
CA GLU A 46 10.54 -8.42 0.54
C GLU A 46 10.41 -7.97 2.00
N THR A 47 10.00 -8.88 2.87
CA THR A 47 9.82 -8.63 4.30
C THR A 47 10.58 -9.70 5.08
N SER A 48 11.62 -9.29 5.80
CA SER A 48 12.35 -10.18 6.69
C SER A 48 11.43 -10.71 7.80
N PRO A 49 11.62 -11.97 8.24
CA PRO A 49 10.88 -12.51 9.36
C PRO A 49 11.21 -11.71 10.63
N LEU A 50 10.18 -11.20 11.29
CA LEU A 50 10.29 -10.43 12.53
C LEU A 50 9.60 -11.17 13.69
N PHE A 51 8.50 -11.86 13.41
CA PHE A 51 7.71 -12.56 14.40
C PHE A 51 7.89 -14.07 14.27
N SER A 52 8.05 -14.75 15.41
CA SER A 52 8.09 -16.22 15.47
C SER A 52 6.71 -16.85 15.28
N ASP A 53 5.64 -16.09 15.55
CA ASP A 53 4.28 -16.52 15.28
C ASP A 53 3.92 -16.30 13.79
N ASN A 54 3.54 -17.38 13.11
CA ASN A 54 3.27 -17.35 11.67
C ASN A 54 2.08 -16.45 11.31
N ALA A 55 1.03 -16.42 12.13
CA ALA A 55 -0.15 -15.59 11.83
C ALA A 55 0.21 -14.10 11.90
N ARG A 56 0.91 -13.69 12.95
CA ARG A 56 1.41 -12.33 13.14
C ARG A 56 2.45 -11.93 12.09
N GLN A 57 3.31 -12.86 11.68
CA GLN A 57 4.26 -12.63 10.59
C GLN A 57 3.54 -12.39 9.26
N ARG A 58 2.50 -13.17 8.95
CA ARG A 58 1.68 -12.98 7.73
C ARG A 58 0.93 -11.65 7.74
N GLU A 59 0.40 -11.25 8.89
CA GLU A 59 -0.21 -9.93 9.05
C GLU A 59 0.81 -8.81 8.81
N HIS A 60 2.02 -8.94 9.36
CA HIS A 60 3.10 -7.99 9.14
C HIS A 60 3.49 -7.87 7.65
N GLU A 61 3.67 -9.00 6.97
CA GLU A 61 3.95 -9.05 5.52
C GLU A 61 2.85 -8.36 4.70
N ALA A 62 1.59 -8.60 5.04
CA ALA A 62 0.45 -7.96 4.38
C ALA A 62 0.46 -6.43 4.59
N TRP A 63 0.66 -5.96 5.82
CA TRP A 63 0.76 -4.53 6.10
C TRP A 63 1.91 -3.86 5.35
N ARG A 64 3.09 -4.47 5.32
CA ARG A 64 4.26 -3.94 4.59
C ARG A 64 3.96 -3.81 3.10
N ALA A 65 3.36 -4.83 2.51
CA ALA A 65 2.99 -4.82 1.10
C ALA A 65 1.95 -3.73 0.78
N VAL A 66 0.89 -3.63 1.58
CA VAL A 66 -0.18 -2.64 1.37
C VAL A 66 0.33 -1.21 1.56
N LEU A 67 1.13 -0.94 2.59
CA LEU A 67 1.71 0.38 2.81
C LEU A 67 2.59 0.80 1.63
N ALA A 68 3.46 -0.10 1.13
CA ALA A 68 4.31 0.20 -0.02
C ALA A 68 3.51 0.49 -1.30
N TRP A 69 2.39 -0.23 -1.52
CA TRP A 69 1.50 0.05 -2.64
C TRP A 69 0.83 1.41 -2.52
N ASN A 70 0.24 1.72 -1.37
CA ASN A 70 -0.47 2.97 -1.14
C ASN A 70 0.50 4.18 -1.16
N GLU A 71 1.71 4.04 -0.62
CA GLU A 71 2.73 5.10 -0.66
C GLU A 71 3.15 5.42 -2.10
N ARG A 72 3.36 4.40 -2.94
CA ARG A 72 3.60 4.61 -4.37
C ARG A 72 2.47 5.39 -5.04
N ARG A 73 1.22 5.21 -4.60
CA ARG A 73 0.07 5.97 -5.10
C ARG A 73 0.06 7.41 -4.62
N SER A 74 0.44 7.68 -3.37
CA SER A 74 0.60 9.04 -2.83
C SER A 74 1.65 9.85 -3.60
N HIS A 75 2.74 9.22 -4.04
CA HIS A 75 3.75 9.89 -4.87
C HIS A 75 3.30 10.13 -6.32
N LEU A 76 2.43 9.28 -6.86
CA LEU A 76 1.86 9.46 -8.21
C LEU A 76 0.74 10.51 -8.23
N SER A 77 -0.02 10.66 -7.14
CA SER A 77 -1.02 11.73 -6.98
C SER A 77 -0.37 13.08 -6.63
N ALA A 78 0.79 13.08 -5.97
CA ALA A 78 1.58 14.29 -5.69
C ALA A 78 2.40 14.80 -6.90
N GLY A 79 2.31 14.16 -8.07
CA GLY A 79 2.88 14.61 -9.34
C GLY A 79 2.30 15.92 -9.91
N GLY A 80 1.66 16.74 -9.07
CA GLY A 80 1.20 18.10 -9.35
C GLY A 80 1.99 19.20 -8.62
N LEU A 81 2.96 18.88 -7.75
CA LEU A 81 3.89 19.89 -7.24
C LEU A 81 5.32 19.59 -7.69
N ARG A 82 5.65 20.19 -8.83
CA ARG A 82 7.02 20.45 -9.26
C ARG A 82 7.71 21.28 -8.18
N LEU A 83 8.46 20.64 -7.28
CA LEU A 83 9.45 21.34 -6.46
C LEU A 83 10.52 21.87 -7.43
N LYS A 84 10.39 23.15 -7.81
CA LYS A 84 11.48 23.90 -8.44
C LYS A 84 12.64 23.92 -7.44
N PRO A 85 13.87 23.58 -7.84
CA PRO A 85 15.03 23.90 -7.02
C PRO A 85 15.15 25.42 -6.94
N ALA A 86 15.17 25.95 -5.70
CA ALA A 86 15.58 27.31 -5.44
C ALA A 86 17.12 27.35 -5.48
N GLY A 87 17.67 28.00 -6.51
CA GLY A 87 19.06 28.45 -6.51
C GLY A 87 19.27 29.54 -5.45
N PRO A 88 20.51 29.71 -5.00
CA PRO A 88 21.43 30.61 -5.70
C PRO A 88 22.60 29.92 -6.39
#